data_AF-A0AAW7J1W3-F1
#
_entry.id   AF-A0AAW7J1W3-F1
#
_cell.length_a   1.000
_cell.length_b   1.000
_cell.length_c   1.000
_cell.angle_alpha   90.00
_cell.angle_beta   90.00
_cell.angle_gamma   90.00
#
_symmetry.space_group_name_H-M   'P 1'
#
loop_
_entity.id
_entity.type
_entity.pdbx_description
1 polymer ?
#
loop_
_entity_poly.entity_id
_entity_poly.type
_entity_poly.pdbx_seq_one_letter_code
_entity_poly.pdbx_strand_id
1 'polypeptide(L)'
;WARIPHFYYNFYVFQYATGFAAATFLAEKVVHGSDEDRQKYLEYLKAGSSAYPLEVIAKAGVDMESTDYLDAAFELFKNRLSELEKLVEKGVHL
;
A
#
# COMPACT_ATOMS: atom_id res chain seq x y z
N TRP A 1 -15.25 -15.39 14.47
CA TRP A 1 -14.98 -14.26 15.37
C TRP A 1 -14.26 -14.70 16.66
N ALA A 2 -14.76 -15.71 17.40
CA ALA A 2 -14.25 -16.12 18.72
C ALA A 2 -12.80 -16.64 18.80
N ARG A 3 -12.10 -16.78 17.67
CA ARG A 3 -10.72 -17.27 17.59
C ARG A 3 -9.72 -16.23 17.08
N ILE A 4 -10.15 -14.99 16.84
CA ILE A 4 -9.31 -13.94 16.26
C ILE A 4 -8.73 -13.10 17.40
N PRO A 5 -7.43 -13.23 17.73
CA PRO A 5 -6.85 -12.51 18.87
C PRO A 5 -6.93 -11.00 18.71
N HIS A 6 -6.82 -10.50 17.47
CA HIS A 6 -6.88 -9.07 17.17
C HIS A 6 -8.25 -8.41 17.46
N PHE A 7 -9.32 -9.19 17.70
CA PHE A 7 -10.61 -8.62 18.11
C PHE A 7 -10.64 -8.21 19.59
N TYR A 8 -9.65 -8.64 20.37
CA TYR A 8 -9.43 -8.16 21.74
C TYR A 8 -8.57 -6.88 21.79
N TYR A 9 -8.19 -6.34 20.62
CA TYR A 9 -7.47 -5.09 20.48
C TYR A 9 -8.46 -4.01 20.02
N ASN A 10 -8.21 -2.75 20.37
CA ASN A 10 -9.10 -1.65 20.00
C ASN A 10 -8.84 -1.18 18.56
N PHE A 11 -9.72 -1.60 17.64
CA PHE A 11 -9.72 -1.16 16.24
C PHE A 11 -8.35 -1.28 15.55
N TYR A 12 -7.61 -2.35 15.81
CA TYR A 12 -6.26 -2.50 15.28
C TYR A 12 -6.22 -2.97 13.82
N VAL A 13 -7.11 -3.90 13.46
CA VAL A 13 -6.99 -4.68 12.22
C VAL A 13 -7.09 -3.89 10.92
N PHE A 14 -7.75 -2.72 10.93
CA PHE A 14 -7.89 -1.92 9.71
C PHE A 14 -6.53 -1.37 9.24
N GLN A 15 -5.59 -1.18 10.16
CA GLN A 15 -4.25 -0.66 9.89
C GLN A 15 -3.47 -1.57 8.93
N TYR A 16 -3.74 -2.87 8.94
CA TYR A 16 -3.14 -3.79 7.98
C TYR A 16 -3.59 -3.49 6.55
N ALA A 17 -4.89 -3.29 6.34
CA ALA A 17 -5.44 -3.05 5.02
C ALA A 17 -5.00 -1.68 4.47
N THR A 18 -5.14 -0.63 5.29
CA THR A 18 -4.75 0.72 4.88
C THR A 18 -3.23 0.86 4.72
N GLY A 19 -2.45 0.26 5.62
CA GLY A 19 -0.99 0.22 5.51
C GLY A 19 -0.50 -0.57 4.30
N PHE A 20 -1.15 -1.69 3.96
CA PHE A 20 -0.81 -2.46 2.77
C PHE A 20 -1.07 -1.67 1.50
N ALA A 21 -2.24 -1.03 1.36
CA ALA A 21 -2.55 -0.21 0.19
C ALA A 21 -1.58 0.98 0.05
N ALA A 22 -1.23 1.65 1.15
CA ALA A 22 -0.24 2.73 1.13
C ALA A 22 1.15 2.21 0.71
N ALA A 23 1.56 1.03 1.19
CA ALA A 23 2.80 0.39 0.77
C ALA A 23 2.81 0.05 -0.72
N THR A 24 1.69 -0.45 -1.26
CA THR A 24 1.53 -0.70 -2.70
C THR A 24 1.67 0.58 -3.50
N PHE A 25 1.01 1.66 -3.10
CA PHE A 25 1.11 2.96 -3.75
C PHE A 25 2.55 3.50 -3.75
N LEU A 26 3.22 3.46 -2.59
CA LEU A 26 4.61 3.90 -2.45
C LEU A 26 5.57 3.03 -3.28
N ALA A 27 5.35 1.72 -3.35
CA ALA A 27 6.18 0.81 -4.14
C ALA A 27 6.12 1.14 -5.64
N GLU A 28 4.93 1.40 -6.19
CA GLU A 28 4.78 1.83 -7.59
C GLU A 28 5.56 3.13 -7.86
N LYS A 29 5.50 4.09 -6.93
CA LYS A 29 6.26 5.35 -7.00
C LYS A 29 7.77 5.13 -6.91
N VAL A 30 8.24 4.21 -6.07
CA VAL A 30 9.66 3.88 -5.96
C VAL A 30 10.18 3.22 -7.25
N VAL A 31 9.44 2.24 -7.79
CA VAL A 31 9.87 1.45 -8.96
C VAL A 31 9.75 2.26 -10.25
N HIS A 32 8.62 2.95 -10.45
CA HIS A 32 8.24 3.58 -11.72
C HIS A 32 8.19 5.11 -11.67
N GLY A 33 8.31 5.73 -10.50
CA GLY A 33 8.28 7.18 -10.33
C GLY A 33 9.64 7.86 -10.50
N SER A 34 9.68 9.12 -10.08
CA SER A 34 10.82 10.03 -10.21
C SER A 34 11.86 9.88 -9.08
N ASP A 35 13.02 10.51 -9.24
CA ASP A 35 14.00 10.63 -8.15
C ASP A 35 13.42 11.40 -6.94
N GLU A 36 12.50 12.34 -7.17
CA GLU A 36 11.79 13.04 -6.09
C GLU A 36 10.90 12.08 -5.30
N ASP A 37 10.17 11.17 -5.96
CA ASP A 37 9.35 10.16 -5.28
C ASP A 37 10.21 9.23 -4.40
N ARG A 38 11.39 8.84 -4.91
CA ARG A 38 12.36 8.02 -4.16
C ARG A 38 12.93 8.78 -2.96
N GLN A 39 13.23 10.06 -3.13
CA GLN A 39 13.70 10.92 -2.06
C GLN A 39 12.64 11.09 -0.96
N LYS A 40 11.38 11.32 -1.31
CA LYS A 40 10.25 11.37 -0.36
C LYS A 40 10.11 10.08 0.43
N TYR A 41 10.25 8.92 -0.21
CA TYR A 41 10.25 7.63 0.48
C TYR A 41 11.43 7.49 1.46
N LEU A 42 12.64 7.91 1.09
CA LEU A 42 13.79 7.89 2.00
C LEU A 42 13.63 8.85 3.18
N GLU A 43 13.01 10.02 2.97
CA GLU A 43 12.67 10.96 4.04
C GLU A 43 11.62 10.40 5.00
N TYR A 44 10.61 9.72 4.48
CA TYR A 44 9.64 8.95 5.27
C TYR A 44 10.32 7.92 6.18
N LEU A 45 11.27 7.14 5.65
CA LEU A 45 12.03 6.17 6.45
C LEU A 45 12.87 6.84 7.55
N LYS A 46 13.49 7.99 7.25
CA LYS A 46 14.27 8.77 8.23
C LYS A 46 13.41 9.39 9.32
N ALA A 47 12.13 9.69 9.04
CA ALA A 47 11.24 10.29 10.00
C ALA A 47 10.94 9.36 11.19
N GLY A 48 10.91 8.03 11.00
CA GLY A 48 10.54 7.09 12.05
C GLY A 48 9.24 7.47 12.75
N SER A 49 9.14 7.24 14.06
CA SER A 49 7.98 7.62 14.88
C SER A 49 8.05 9.06 15.41
N SER A 50 8.65 10.00 14.66
CA SER A 50 8.90 11.37 15.14
C SER A 50 7.67 12.29 15.12
N ALA A 51 6.61 11.93 14.38
CA ALA A 51 5.37 12.70 14.26
C ALA A 51 4.17 11.76 14.09
N TYR A 52 2.97 12.33 13.97
CA TYR A 52 1.75 11.53 13.78
C TYR A 52 1.82 10.71 12.49
N PRO A 53 1.35 9.45 12.48
CA PRO A 53 1.48 8.57 11.31
C PRO A 53 0.91 9.16 10.01
N LEU A 54 -0.23 9.86 10.09
CA LEU A 54 -0.84 10.53 8.93
C LEU A 54 0.03 11.67 8.40
N GLU A 55 0.67 12.45 9.27
CA GLU A 55 1.58 13.52 8.86
C GLU A 55 2.86 12.96 8.24
N VAL A 56 3.39 11.87 8.80
CA VAL A 56 4.61 11.22 8.31
C VAL A 56 4.40 10.63 6.93
N ILE A 57 3.29 9.92 6.71
CA ILE A 57 3.01 9.28 5.42
C ILE A 57 2.54 10.27 4.35
N ALA A 58 1.90 11.38 4.73
CA ALA A 58 1.57 12.47 3.81
C ALA A 58 2.83 13.10 3.18
N LYS A 59 3.93 13.23 3.95
CA LYS A 59 5.23 13.67 3.42
C LYS A 59 5.83 12.70 2.40
N ALA A 60 5.50 11.42 2.49
CA ALA A 60 5.86 10.41 1.50
C ALA A 60 5.03 10.52 0.20
N GLY A 61 4.04 11.42 0.16
CA GLY A 61 3.12 11.59 -0.96
C GLY A 61 1.85 10.73 -0.88
N VAL A 62 1.53 10.15 0.28
CA VAL A 62 0.29 9.39 0.50
C VAL A 62 -0.66 10.18 1.38
N ASP A 63 -1.71 10.73 0.80
CA ASP A 63 -2.85 11.24 1.55
C ASP A 63 -3.80 10.10 1.90
N MET A 64 -3.79 9.67 3.17
CA MET A 64 -4.64 8.57 3.65
C MET A 64 -6.05 9.01 4.03
N GLU A 65 -6.39 10.30 3.91
CA GLU A 65 -7.75 10.81 4.02
C GLU A 65 -8.48 10.80 2.66
N SER A 66 -7.73 10.71 1.56
CA SER A 66 -8.24 10.46 0.21
C SER A 66 -8.38 8.95 -0.09
N THR A 67 -9.24 8.60 -1.05
CA THR A 67 -9.34 7.21 -1.57
C THR A 67 -8.29 6.90 -2.64
N ASP A 68 -7.56 7.89 -3.15
CA ASP A 68 -6.67 7.74 -4.31
C ASP A 68 -5.64 6.61 -4.14
N TYR A 69 -5.09 6.45 -2.93
CA TYR A 69 -4.10 5.41 -2.65
C TYR A 69 -4.72 4.00 -2.62
N LEU A 70 -5.98 3.89 -2.19
CA LEU A 70 -6.74 2.64 -2.21
C LEU A 70 -7.10 2.27 -3.66
N ASP A 71 -7.60 3.23 -4.43
CA ASP A 71 -8.01 3.04 -5.82
C ASP A 71 -6.82 2.61 -6.69
N ALA A 72 -5.65 3.21 -6.48
CA ALA A 72 -4.40 2.80 -7.13
C ALA A 72 -3.98 1.37 -6.76
N ALA A 73 -4.10 0.98 -5.49
CA ALA A 73 -3.78 -0.38 -5.06
C ALA A 73 -4.75 -1.42 -5.66
N PHE A 74 -6.04 -1.09 -5.74
CA PHE A 74 -7.04 -1.94 -6.39
C PHE A 74 -6.83 -2.07 -7.89
N GLU A 75 -6.47 -1.00 -8.59
CA GLU A 75 -6.15 -1.09 -10.01
C GLU A 75 -4.89 -1.94 -10.27
N LEU A 76 -3.86 -1.86 -9.42
CA LEU A 76 -2.71 -2.76 -9.54
C LEU A 76 -3.13 -4.22 -9.36
N PHE A 77 -3.94 -4.52 -8.34
CA PHE A 77 -4.45 -5.88 -8.11
C PHE A 77 -5.22 -6.40 -9.34
N LYS A 78 -6.14 -5.59 -9.87
CA LYS A 78 -6.93 -5.91 -11.05
C LYS A 78 -6.04 -6.17 -12.27
N ASN A 79 -5.03 -5.35 -12.50
CA ASN A 79 -4.09 -5.53 -13.61
C ASN A 79 -3.31 -6.85 -13.49
N ARG A 80 -2.84 -7.18 -12.28
CA ARG A 80 -2.14 -8.45 -12.01
C ARG A 80 -3.06 -9.66 -12.14
N LEU A 81 -4.30 -9.54 -11.70
CA LEU A 81 -5.30 -10.59 -11.88
C LEU A 81 -5.56 -10.84 -13.37
N SER A 82 -5.78 -9.78 -14.17
CA SER A 82 -5.97 -9.91 -15.61
C SER A 82 -4.73 -10.43 -16.34
N GLU A 83 -3.53 -10.12 -15.87
CA GLU A 83 -2.28 -10.71 -16.37
C GLU A 83 -2.25 -12.22 -16.10
N LEU A 84 -2.58 -12.64 -14.88
CA LEU A 84 -2.66 -14.04 -14.49
C LEU A 84 -3.70 -14.81 -15.32
N GLU A 85 -4.91 -14.27 -15.49
CA GLU A 85 -5.98 -14.89 -16.30
C GLU A 85 -5.49 -15.18 -17.72
N LYS A 86 -4.84 -14.20 -18.37
CA LYS A 86 -4.28 -14.36 -19.71
C LYS A 86 -3.16 -15.40 -19.77
N LEU A 87 -2.35 -15.54 -18.73
CA LEU A 87 -1.30 -16.56 -18.67
C LEU A 87 -1.89 -17.96 -18.55
N VAL A 88 -2.93 -18.12 -17.72
CA VAL A 88 -3.64 -19.38 -17.55
C VAL A 88 -4.33 -19.81 -18.86
N GLU A 89 -4.99 -18.89 -19.57
CA GLU A 89 -5.60 -19.17 -20.89
C GLU A 89 -4.59 -19.62 -21.94
N LYS A 90 -3.35 -19.11 -21.88
CA LYS A 90 -2.26 -19.52 -22.77
C LYS A 90 -1.69 -20.90 -22.45
N GLY A 91 -2.18 -21.59 -21.43
CA GLY A 91 -1.71 -22.90 -21.02
C GLY A 91 -0.38 -22.87 -20.26
N VAL A 92 0.02 -21.71 -19.72
CA VAL A 92 1.12 -21.64 -18.75
C VAL A 92 0.57 -22.20 -17.43
N HIS A 93 0.73 -23.50 -17.24
CA HIS A 93 0.42 -24.15 -15.96
C HIS A 93 1.57 -23.86 -14.98
N LEU A 94 1.24 -23.33 -13.80
CA LEU A 94 2.15 -23.17 -12.66
C LEU A 94 2.62 -24.53 -12.15
#